data_AF-A0A4P6UQD6-F1
#
_entry.id   AF-A0A4P6UQD6-F1
#
_cell.length_a   1.000
_cell.length_b   1.000
_cell.length_c   1.000
_cell.angle_alpha   90.00
_cell.angle_beta   90.00
_cell.angle_gamma   90.00
#
_symmetry.space_group_name_H-M   'P 1'
#
loop_
_entity.id
_entity.type
_entity.pdbx_description
1 polymer ?
#
loop_
_entity_poly.entity_id
_entity_poly.type
_entity_poly.pdbx_seq_one_letter_code
_entity_poly.pdbx_strand_id
1 'polypeptide(L)'
;MKEVDVQELQKLIDSFAKKDVYIHLETTNGSYATHFNEQFFNASAFIRNAKIRYEHGKVIDDNPHRIGLKLENGWVYAQGITHYEVDEQGRLLMAGLNQEGKLAIALEISETPFA
;
A
#
# COMPACT_ATOMS: atom_id res chain seq x y z
N MET A 1 13.27 -2.97 -1.33
CA MET A 1 12.58 -1.70 -1.03
C MET A 1 13.49 -0.72 -0.31
N LYS A 2 13.24 0.58 -0.48
CA LYS A 2 13.90 1.68 0.25
C LYS A 2 12.89 2.44 1.11
N GLU A 3 13.36 3.18 2.10
CA GLU A 3 12.51 4.05 2.92
C GLU A 3 11.80 5.10 2.04
N VAL A 4 10.63 5.56 2.49
CA VAL A 4 9.83 6.55 1.78
C VAL A 4 10.57 7.89 1.67
N ASP A 5 10.78 8.31 0.42
CA ASP A 5 10.95 9.71 0.06
C ASP A 5 9.57 10.20 -0.41
N VAL A 6 8.97 11.12 0.35
CA VAL A 6 7.60 11.59 0.10
C VAL A 6 7.46 12.21 -1.30
N GLN A 7 8.47 12.93 -1.78
CA GLN A 7 8.40 13.61 -3.07
C GLN A 7 8.53 12.62 -4.23
N GLU A 8 9.45 11.67 -4.11
CA GLU A 8 9.63 10.62 -5.12
C GLU A 8 8.41 9.70 -5.17
N LEU A 9 7.91 9.25 -4.02
CA LEU A 9 6.74 8.39 -3.95
C LEU A 9 5.50 9.10 -4.51
N GLN A 10 5.31 10.39 -4.22
CA GLN A 10 4.22 11.18 -4.77
C GLN A 10 4.27 11.20 -6.31
N LYS A 11 5.45 11.41 -6.91
CA LYS A 11 5.61 11.41 -8.38
C LYS A 11 5.25 10.05 -8.98
N LEU A 12 5.64 8.96 -8.33
CA LEU A 12 5.29 7.61 -8.76
C LEU A 12 3.79 7.39 -8.71
N ILE A 13 3.12 7.75 -7.61
CA ILE A 13 1.66 7.65 -7.50
C ILE A 13 0.96 8.52 -8.54
N ASP A 14 1.45 9.73 -8.80
CA ASP A 14 0.87 10.60 -9.82
C ASP A 14 0.99 9.99 -11.24
N SER A 15 2.04 9.21 -11.51
CA SER A 15 2.26 8.56 -12.82
C SER A 15 1.22 7.49 -13.19
N PHE A 16 0.52 6.93 -12.20
CA PHE A 16 -0.56 5.95 -12.39
C PHE A 16 -1.97 6.59 -12.33
N ALA A 17 -2.08 7.86 -11.93
CA ALA A 17 -3.36 8.54 -11.83
C ALA A 17 -4.07 8.62 -13.19
N LYS A 18 -5.40 8.54 -13.19
CA LYS A 18 -6.25 8.59 -14.39
C LYS A 18 -5.93 7.48 -15.41
N LYS A 19 -5.31 6.38 -14.98
CA LYS A 19 -5.19 5.14 -15.75
C LYS A 19 -6.05 4.06 -15.10
N ASP A 20 -6.40 3.07 -15.90
CA ASP A 20 -6.94 1.82 -15.38
C ASP A 20 -5.79 1.02 -14.79
N VAL A 21 -5.81 0.79 -13.49
CA VAL A 21 -4.74 0.07 -12.76
C VAL A 21 -5.34 -1.02 -11.88
N TYR A 22 -4.53 -2.00 -11.54
CA TYR A 22 -4.82 -3.03 -10.58
C TYR A 22 -4.12 -2.69 -9.28
N ILE A 23 -4.84 -2.87 -8.16
CA ILE A 23 -4.25 -2.75 -6.83
C ILE A 23 -4.23 -4.07 -6.08
N HIS A 24 -3.23 -4.21 -5.22
CA HIS A 24 -3.19 -5.13 -4.09
C HIS A 24 -3.21 -4.30 -2.81
N LEU A 25 -4.09 -4.63 -1.87
CA LEU A 25 -4.10 -4.04 -0.54
C LEU A 25 -4.29 -5.17 0.48
N GLU A 26 -3.34 -5.26 1.40
CA GLU A 26 -3.32 -6.30 2.41
C GLU A 26 -2.92 -5.73 3.76
N THR A 27 -3.51 -6.24 4.84
CA THR A 27 -3.06 -6.02 6.21
C THR A 27 -2.87 -7.35 6.92
N THR A 28 -1.73 -7.50 7.60
CA THR A 28 -1.25 -8.77 8.17
C THR A 28 -1.07 -8.71 9.69
N ASN A 29 -1.57 -7.64 10.33
CA ASN A 29 -1.46 -7.44 11.80
C ASN A 29 -1.95 -8.64 12.63
N GLY A 30 -2.81 -9.50 12.07
CA GLY A 30 -3.30 -10.69 12.73
C GLY A 30 -2.34 -11.89 12.75
N SER A 31 -1.57 -12.16 11.69
CA SER A 31 -0.81 -13.42 11.58
C SER A 31 0.44 -13.49 12.46
N TYR A 32 0.99 -12.34 12.87
CA TYR A 32 2.20 -12.27 13.70
C TYR A 32 1.96 -11.89 15.17
N ALA A 33 0.85 -11.24 15.50
CA ALA A 33 0.56 -10.78 16.86
C ALA A 33 0.08 -11.91 17.80
N THR A 34 -0.44 -13.01 17.25
CA THR A 34 -0.87 -14.19 18.01
C THR A 34 0.27 -14.96 18.68
N HIS A 35 1.53 -14.78 18.25
CA HIS A 35 2.68 -15.37 18.94
C HIS A 35 2.96 -14.75 20.32
N PHE A 36 2.47 -13.53 20.59
CA PHE A 36 2.75 -12.82 21.84
C PHE A 36 1.54 -12.70 22.76
N ASN A 37 0.30 -12.81 22.25
CA ASN A 37 -0.90 -12.75 23.07
C ASN A 37 -2.09 -13.44 22.37
N GLU A 38 -2.60 -14.55 22.92
CA GLU A 38 -3.76 -15.29 22.38
C GLU A 38 -5.06 -14.47 22.39
N GLN A 39 -5.10 -13.36 23.14
CA GLN A 39 -6.24 -12.42 23.15
C GLN A 39 -6.17 -11.35 22.05
N PHE A 40 -5.13 -11.34 21.21
CA PHE A 40 -5.00 -10.32 20.17
C PHE A 40 -6.01 -10.52 19.05
N PHE A 41 -6.83 -9.51 18.78
CA PHE A 41 -7.86 -9.55 17.75
C PHE A 41 -7.23 -9.60 16.35
N ASN A 42 -7.31 -10.78 15.73
CA ASN A 42 -6.76 -11.06 14.41
C ASN A 42 -7.73 -10.56 13.32
N ALA A 43 -7.62 -9.28 12.97
CA ALA A 43 -8.29 -8.71 11.83
C ALA A 43 -7.30 -8.46 10.70
N SER A 44 -7.62 -9.00 9.53
CA SER A 44 -6.91 -8.77 8.29
C SER A 44 -7.91 -8.37 7.20
N ALA A 45 -7.39 -7.68 6.20
CA ALA A 45 -8.09 -7.37 4.97
C ALA A 45 -7.17 -7.73 3.82
N PHE A 46 -7.76 -8.26 2.75
CA PHE A 46 -7.03 -8.65 1.54
C PHE A 46 -7.89 -8.34 0.32
N ILE A 47 -7.32 -7.63 -0.63
CA ILE A 47 -7.89 -7.42 -1.95
C ILE A 47 -6.74 -7.47 -2.96
N ARG A 48 -6.91 -8.28 -4.01
CA ARG A 48 -5.91 -8.44 -5.07
C ARG A 48 -6.58 -8.32 -6.43
N ASN A 49 -5.87 -7.68 -7.37
CA ASN A 49 -6.35 -7.43 -8.73
C ASN A 49 -7.67 -6.65 -8.78
N ALA A 50 -7.91 -5.78 -7.80
CA ALA A 50 -9.01 -4.84 -7.92
C ALA A 50 -8.65 -3.79 -8.96
N LYS A 51 -9.40 -3.80 -10.07
CA LYS A 51 -9.26 -2.80 -11.13
C LYS A 51 -9.90 -1.49 -10.69
N ILE A 52 -9.13 -0.42 -10.63
CA ILE A 52 -9.58 0.92 -10.24
C ILE A 52 -9.07 1.97 -11.23
N ARG A 53 -9.67 3.16 -11.16
CA ARG A 53 -9.18 4.37 -11.81
C ARG A 53 -9.33 5.51 -10.82
N TYR A 54 -8.21 6.05 -10.34
CA TYR A 54 -8.22 7.13 -9.36
C TYR A 54 -7.89 8.48 -10.01
N GLU A 55 -8.53 9.54 -9.52
CA GLU A 55 -8.41 10.91 -10.02
C GLU A 55 -7.05 11.52 -9.68
N HIS A 56 -6.61 11.34 -8.44
CA HIS A 56 -5.33 11.74 -7.89
C HIS A 56 -4.99 10.90 -6.64
N GLY A 57 -3.71 10.82 -6.31
CA GLY A 57 -3.23 10.22 -5.08
C GLY A 57 -2.47 11.22 -4.23
N LYS A 58 -2.33 10.93 -2.93
CA LYS A 58 -1.58 11.78 -2.01
C LYS A 58 -0.77 10.95 -1.02
N VAL A 59 0.51 11.27 -0.92
CA VAL A 59 1.39 10.88 0.19
C VAL A 59 1.30 11.97 1.25
N ILE A 60 0.88 11.61 2.46
CA ILE A 60 0.95 12.50 3.62
C ILE A 60 2.21 12.14 4.40
N ASP A 61 3.00 13.18 4.68
CA ASP A 61 4.20 13.10 5.51
C ASP A 61 3.81 12.94 6.98
N ASP A 62 3.41 11.72 7.32
CA ASP A 62 3.16 11.23 8.67
C ASP A 62 4.18 10.10 8.91
N ASN A 63 4.64 9.83 10.12
CA ASN A 63 5.59 8.72 10.34
C ASN A 63 4.96 7.66 11.25
N PRO A 64 4.53 6.50 10.73
CA PRO A 64 4.62 6.05 9.32
C PRO A 64 3.65 6.75 8.34
N HIS A 65 3.98 6.75 7.05
CA HIS A 65 3.28 7.54 6.03
C HIS A 65 1.88 7.00 5.70
N ARG A 66 1.04 7.93 5.23
CA ARG A 66 -0.31 7.63 4.73
C ARG A 66 -0.38 7.85 3.23
N ILE A 67 -1.07 6.94 2.57
CA ILE A 67 -1.37 6.99 1.15
C ILE A 67 -2.88 6.99 0.97
N GLY A 68 -3.40 7.99 0.25
CA GLY A 68 -4.79 8.06 -0.16
C GLY A 68 -4.92 8.15 -1.68
N LEU A 69 -5.81 7.36 -2.27
CA LEU A 69 -6.19 7.42 -3.69
C LEU A 69 -7.66 7.83 -3.80
N LYS A 70 -7.96 8.97 -4.42
CA LYS A 70 -9.34 9.41 -4.67
C LYS A 70 -9.90 8.70 -5.89
N LEU A 71 -10.92 7.87 -5.72
CA LEU A 71 -11.71 7.31 -6.82
C LEU A 71 -12.87 8.27 -7.17
N GLU A 72 -13.57 8.06 -8.27
CA GLU A 72 -14.78 8.83 -8.59
C GLU A 72 -15.80 8.77 -7.43
N ASN A 73 -16.15 7.56 -6.98
CA ASN A 73 -17.18 7.29 -5.97
C ASN A 73 -16.63 6.70 -4.66
N GLY A 74 -15.38 6.98 -4.31
CA GLY A 74 -14.78 6.41 -3.10
C GLY A 74 -13.31 6.76 -2.92
N TRP A 75 -12.65 5.99 -2.06
CA TRP A 75 -11.25 6.17 -1.73
C TRP A 75 -10.59 4.82 -1.45
N VAL A 76 -9.31 4.69 -1.80
CA VAL A 76 -8.42 3.67 -1.25
C VAL A 76 -7.48 4.36 -0.28
N TYR A 77 -7.25 3.74 0.87
CA TYR A 77 -6.46 4.34 1.93
C TYR A 77 -5.58 3.29 2.61
N ALA A 78 -4.31 3.63 2.81
CA ALA A 78 -3.34 2.83 3.54
C ALA A 78 -2.55 3.71 4.52
N GLN A 79 -2.55 3.33 5.79
CA GLN A 79 -1.76 3.95 6.86
C GLN A 79 -0.69 2.95 7.28
N GLY A 80 0.55 3.42 7.46
CA GLY A 80 1.61 2.56 7.97
C GLY A 80 2.78 2.38 7.01
N ILE A 81 2.79 3.06 5.86
CA ILE A 81 3.77 2.84 4.80
C ILE A 81 5.13 3.41 5.23
N THR A 82 6.15 2.56 5.24
CA THR A 82 7.52 2.92 5.61
C THR A 82 8.50 2.74 4.47
N HIS A 83 8.21 1.84 3.52
CA HIS A 83 9.09 1.49 2.42
C HIS A 83 8.33 1.40 1.09
N TYR A 84 9.07 1.56 -0.01
CA TYR A 84 8.56 1.32 -1.35
C TYR A 84 9.67 0.91 -2.33
N GLU A 85 9.27 0.39 -3.49
CA GLU A 85 10.10 0.26 -4.68
C GLU A 85 9.26 0.25 -5.96
N VAL A 86 9.94 0.45 -7.09
CA VAL A 86 9.40 0.10 -8.41
C VAL A 86 10.16 -1.12 -8.87
N ASP A 87 9.45 -2.20 -9.17
CA ASP A 87 10.08 -3.43 -9.62
C ASP A 87 10.40 -3.43 -11.12
N GLU A 88 10.98 -4.52 -11.61
CA GLU A 88 11.37 -4.68 -13.02
C GLU A 88 10.17 -4.68 -13.99
N GLN A 89 8.95 -4.88 -13.49
CA GLN A 89 7.71 -4.87 -14.27
C GLN A 89 7.07 -3.48 -14.27
N GLY A 90 7.68 -2.49 -13.61
CA GLY A 90 7.15 -1.14 -13.49
C GLY A 90 6.01 -1.02 -12.49
N ARG A 91 5.89 -1.95 -11.54
CA ARG A 91 4.85 -1.92 -10.50
C ARG A 91 5.34 -1.14 -9.29
N LEU A 92 4.50 -0.27 -8.74
CA LEU A 92 4.80 0.43 -7.49
C LEU A 92 4.39 -0.45 -6.32
N LEU A 93 5.37 -0.92 -5.55
CA LEU A 93 5.16 -1.74 -4.37
C LEU A 93 5.42 -0.89 -3.13
N MET A 94 4.43 -0.71 -2.26
CA MET A 94 4.57 0.03 -1.00
C MET A 94 4.25 -0.89 0.18
N ALA A 95 5.11 -0.88 1.19
CA ALA A 95 5.00 -1.72 2.37
C ALA A 95 5.15 -0.91 3.65
N GLY A 96 4.36 -1.28 4.65
CA GLY A 96 4.58 -0.93 6.04
C GLY A 96 5.18 -2.12 6.77
N LEU A 97 6.40 -1.96 7.26
CA LEU A 97 7.09 -2.96 8.08
C LEU A 97 6.94 -2.62 9.56
N ASN A 98 6.66 -3.64 10.39
CA ASN A 98 6.66 -3.50 11.84
C ASN A 98 8.10 -3.45 12.41
N GLN A 99 8.23 -3.35 13.73
CA GLN A 99 9.53 -3.27 14.42
C GLN A 99 10.44 -4.50 14.20
N GLU A 100 9.88 -5.64 13.81
CA GLU A 100 10.62 -6.87 13.48
C GLU A 100 10.95 -6.98 11.99
N GLY A 101 10.62 -5.95 11.19
CA GLY A 101 10.78 -5.95 9.73
C GLY A 101 9.74 -6.80 8.99
N LYS A 102 8.68 -7.26 9.67
CA LYS A 102 7.60 -8.04 9.06
C LYS A 102 6.56 -7.14 8.43
N LEU A 103 5.96 -7.59 7.33
CA LEU A 103 4.87 -6.87 6.66
C LEU A 103 3.70 -6.69 7.64
N ALA A 104 3.19 -5.46 7.73
CA ALA A 104 1.99 -5.08 8.47
C ALA A 104 0.88 -4.59 7.53
N ILE A 105 1.26 -3.87 6.47
CA ILE A 105 0.36 -3.39 5.42
C ILE A 105 1.10 -3.36 4.08
N ALA A 106 0.40 -3.67 2.98
CA ALA A 106 0.88 -3.46 1.62
C ALA A 106 -0.17 -2.68 0.82
N LEU A 107 0.28 -1.72 0.02
CA LEU A 107 -0.51 -1.13 -1.06
C LEU A 107 0.36 -1.15 -2.32
N GLU A 108 -0.10 -1.86 -3.34
CA GLU A 108 0.65 -2.01 -4.58
C GLU A 108 -0.20 -1.54 -5.76
N ILE A 109 0.42 -0.96 -6.78
CA ILE A 109 -0.23 -0.41 -7.97
C ILE A 109 0.49 -0.93 -9.23
N SER A 110 -0.28 -1.45 -10.18
CA SER A 110 0.24 -1.99 -11.44
C SER A 110 -0.71 -1.68 -12.60
N GLU A 111 -0.19 -1.45 -13.81
CA GLU A 111 -1.03 -1.35 -15.02
C GLU A 111 -1.51 -2.74 -15.51
N THR A 112 -0.88 -3.82 -15.04
CA THR A 112 -1.26 -5.21 -15.35
C THR A 112 -1.66 -5.98 -14.07
N PRO A 113 -2.49 -7.04 -14.16
CA PRO A 113 -2.80 -7.87 -13.00
C PRO A 113 -1.55 -8.48 -12.37
N PHE A 114 -1.52 -8.54 -11.04
CA PHE A 114 -0.53 -9.29 -10.29
C PHE A 114 -0.79 -10.80 -10.43
N ALA A 115 0.24 -11.54 -10.84
CA ALA A 115 0.24 -13.01 -10.92
C ALA A 115 0.30 -13.68 -9.54
#